data_AF-A0AAX3NKW4-F1
#
_entry.id   AF-A0AAX3NKW4-F1
#
_cell.length_a   1.000
_cell.length_b   1.000
_cell.length_c   1.000
_cell.angle_alpha   90.00
_cell.angle_beta   90.00
_cell.angle_gamma   90.00
#
_symmetry.space_group_name_H-M   'P 1'
#
loop_
_entity.id
_entity.type
_entity.pdbx_description
1 polymer ?
#
loop_
_entity_poly.entity_id
_entity_poly.type
_entity_poly.pdbx_seq_one_letter_code
_entity_poly.pdbx_strand_id
1 'polypeptide(L)'
;MNSFVIADPSLCIGCRTCEVACAVSHQSGSCSGTLEREGGLHLAIEDGHLVSKDSYFQPRLKVIVGSKVTTPVLCRQCEDKPCAMACPNNAIVSEDGCVKVLQARCIGCKSCVVACPYGAMAVVVKEVAPAADSLFKRPQTKAQALKCDLCRHREAGPACVEVCPTQALRLVTPESLGELNRQKQLASAEAMAACQRQPVSAQG
;
A
#
# COMPACT_ATOMS: atom_id res chain seq x y z
N MET A 1 -14.83 -2.84 -10.03
CA MET A 1 -14.64 -2.06 -8.79
C MET A 1 -13.39 -2.54 -8.11
N ASN A 2 -12.52 -1.63 -7.67
CA ASN A 2 -11.26 -1.96 -7.04
C ASN A 2 -11.45 -2.28 -5.56
N SER A 3 -10.64 -3.21 -5.05
CA SER A 3 -10.47 -3.40 -3.61
C SER A 3 -9.52 -2.33 -3.07
N PHE A 4 -9.63 -1.99 -1.78
CA PHE A 4 -8.74 -1.02 -1.15
C PHE A 4 -8.59 -1.29 0.35
N VAL A 5 -7.51 -0.80 0.95
CA VAL A 5 -7.35 -0.83 2.40
C VAL A 5 -7.76 0.53 2.95
N ILE A 6 -8.63 0.53 3.95
CA ILE A 6 -9.04 1.72 4.69
C ILE A 6 -8.46 1.69 6.08
N ALA A 7 -8.06 2.87 6.57
CA ALA A 7 -7.54 3.09 7.90
C ALA A 7 -8.58 3.83 8.75
N ASP A 8 -8.78 3.38 9.98
CA ASP A 8 -9.53 4.07 11.01
C ASP A 8 -8.56 4.84 11.94
N PRO A 9 -8.54 6.17 11.88
CA PRO A 9 -7.66 6.97 12.73
C PRO A 9 -7.98 6.86 14.23
N SER A 10 -9.22 6.52 14.61
CA SER A 10 -9.61 6.39 16.02
C SER A 10 -8.95 5.20 16.72
N LEU A 11 -8.56 4.18 15.94
CA LEU A 11 -7.92 2.96 16.43
C LEU A 11 -6.39 2.99 16.25
N CYS A 12 -5.85 3.94 15.48
CA CYS A 12 -4.44 3.93 15.12
C CYS A 12 -3.56 4.57 16.20
N ILE A 13 -2.77 3.73 16.89
CA ILE A 13 -1.81 4.17 17.91
C ILE A 13 -0.44 4.60 17.34
N GLY A 14 -0.27 4.57 16.01
CA GLY A 14 0.97 5.01 15.38
C GLY A 14 2.18 4.08 15.59
N CYS A 15 1.97 2.80 15.90
CA CYS A 15 3.04 1.84 16.22
C CYS A 15 3.98 1.49 15.04
N ARG A 16 3.65 1.88 13.81
CA ARG A 16 4.44 1.65 12.58
C ARG A 16 4.67 0.19 12.18
N THR A 17 4.09 -0.78 12.88
CA THR A 17 4.16 -2.21 12.52
C THR A 17 3.72 -2.47 11.08
N CYS A 18 2.71 -1.74 10.61
CA CYS A 18 2.22 -1.82 9.24
C CYS A 18 3.23 -1.33 8.18
N GLU A 19 4.12 -0.39 8.52
CA GLU A 19 5.21 0.03 7.62
C GLU A 19 6.22 -1.11 7.48
N VAL A 20 6.68 -1.65 8.61
CA VAL A 20 7.66 -2.74 8.64
C VAL A 20 7.16 -3.96 7.88
N ALA A 21 5.95 -4.43 8.17
CA ALA A 21 5.37 -5.59 7.48
C ALA A 21 5.19 -5.34 5.97
N CYS A 22 4.81 -4.12 5.58
CA CYS A 22 4.70 -3.77 4.17
C CYS A 22 6.06 -3.81 3.47
N ALA A 23 7.11 -3.25 4.09
CA ALA A 23 8.45 -3.28 3.53
C ALA A 23 8.95 -4.73 3.39
N VAL A 24 8.90 -5.51 4.48
CA VAL A 24 9.37 -6.91 4.51
C VAL A 24 8.64 -7.78 3.48
N SER A 25 7.31 -7.66 3.36
CA SER A 25 6.53 -8.43 2.40
C SER A 25 6.92 -8.16 0.93
N HIS A 26 7.56 -7.02 0.63
CA HIS A 26 7.95 -6.62 -0.72
C HIS A 26 9.47 -6.58 -0.95
N GLN A 27 10.25 -7.19 -0.04
CA GLN A 27 11.68 -7.43 -0.23
C GLN A 27 11.89 -8.67 -1.10
N SER A 28 11.42 -8.62 -2.36
CA SER A 28 11.65 -9.69 -3.33
C SER A 28 13.05 -9.50 -3.94
N GLY A 29 14.06 -10.15 -3.34
CA GLY A 29 15.38 -10.35 -3.97
C GLY A 29 16.61 -9.77 -3.25
N SER A 30 16.51 -9.27 -2.01
CA SER A 30 17.69 -8.71 -1.29
C SER A 30 18.14 -9.55 -0.09
N CYS A 31 17.59 -10.76 0.08
CA CYS A 31 17.97 -11.68 1.13
C CYS A 31 17.94 -13.12 0.61
N SER A 32 18.80 -13.40 -0.37
CA SER A 32 19.34 -14.75 -0.57
C SER A 32 20.68 -14.90 0.19
N GLY A 33 20.83 -14.20 1.31
CA GLY A 33 21.88 -14.46 2.28
C GLY A 33 21.31 -15.39 3.34
N THR A 34 21.81 -16.62 3.41
CA THR A 34 21.58 -17.54 4.52
C THR A 34 21.79 -16.79 5.85
N LEU A 35 20.80 -16.88 6.73
CA LEU A 35 20.90 -16.47 8.14
C LEU A 35 21.93 -17.36 8.84
N GLU A 36 23.22 -17.12 8.61
CA GLU A 36 24.26 -17.54 9.53
C GLU A 36 24.49 -16.41 10.53
N ARG A 37 23.84 -16.63 11.67
CA ARG A 37 24.14 -16.11 13.00
C ARG A 37 25.63 -15.76 13.12
N GLU A 38 25.95 -14.48 13.36
CA GLU A 38 26.75 -13.94 14.48
C GLU A 38 26.73 -12.41 14.38
N GLY A 39 26.70 -11.74 15.53
CA GLY A 39 26.27 -10.35 15.67
C GLY A 39 27.07 -9.32 14.88
N GLY A 40 26.38 -8.26 14.47
CA GLY A 40 26.98 -7.02 14.01
C GLY A 40 26.27 -6.46 12.78
N LEU A 41 25.79 -5.22 12.92
CA LEU A 41 25.39 -4.31 11.84
C LEU A 41 26.53 -4.22 10.81
N HIS A 42 26.57 -5.12 9.84
CA HIS A 42 27.55 -5.11 8.76
C HIS A 42 26.92 -4.61 7.46
N LEU A 43 27.62 -3.71 6.80
CA LEU A 43 27.44 -3.39 5.39
C LEU A 43 27.44 -4.71 4.61
N ALA A 44 26.34 -5.02 3.92
CA ALA A 44 26.31 -6.17 3.04
C ALA A 44 27.15 -5.83 1.79
N ILE A 45 28.34 -6.41 1.72
CA ILE A 45 29.11 -6.52 0.48
C ILE A 45 28.56 -7.74 -0.24
N GLU A 46 27.77 -7.54 -1.30
CA GLU A 46 27.56 -8.56 -2.33
C GLU A 46 28.52 -8.22 -3.49
N ASP A 47 29.37 -9.17 -3.88
CA ASP A 47 30.33 -9.06 -5.01
C ASP A 47 31.20 -7.77 -5.03
N GLY A 48 31.66 -7.31 -3.86
CA GLY A 48 32.61 -6.20 -3.75
C GLY A 48 32.04 -4.80 -3.95
N HIS A 49 30.71 -4.61 -3.93
CA HIS A 49 30.08 -3.29 -4.08
C HIS A 49 29.36 -2.84 -2.79
N LEU A 50 29.46 -1.53 -2.50
CA LEU A 50 28.81 -0.88 -1.36
C LEU A 50 27.32 -0.66 -1.65
N VAL A 51 26.46 -1.55 -1.17
CA VAL A 51 25.01 -1.34 -1.26
C VAL A 51 24.58 -0.29 -0.22
N SER A 52 23.94 0.78 -0.68
CA SER A 52 23.49 1.86 0.22
C SER A 52 22.39 1.39 1.18
N LYS A 53 22.56 1.72 2.47
CA LYS A 53 21.72 1.35 3.63
C LYS A 53 20.24 1.73 3.50
N ASP A 54 19.90 2.67 2.60
CA ASP A 54 18.54 3.19 2.40
C ASP A 54 17.67 2.33 1.47
N SER A 55 18.26 1.30 0.85
CA SER A 55 17.58 0.46 -0.15
C SER A 55 16.56 -0.52 0.45
N TYR A 56 16.63 -0.79 1.75
CA TYR A 56 15.95 -1.92 2.39
C TYR A 56 14.55 -1.60 2.96
N PHE A 57 14.32 -0.35 3.38
CA PHE A 57 13.09 0.06 4.03
C PHE A 57 12.22 0.91 3.11
N GLN A 58 11.44 0.25 2.24
CA GLN A 58 10.60 0.90 1.24
C GLN A 58 9.12 0.47 1.40
N PRO A 59 8.46 0.85 2.52
CA PRO A 59 7.05 0.58 2.70
C PRO A 59 6.22 1.34 1.67
N ARG A 60 5.10 0.74 1.26
CA ARG A 60 4.15 1.32 0.29
C ARG A 60 3.00 2.09 0.96
N LEU A 61 3.15 2.36 2.26
CA LEU A 61 2.30 3.16 3.12
C LEU A 61 3.17 3.93 4.11
N LYS A 62 2.67 5.05 4.65
CA LYS A 62 3.37 5.87 5.63
C LYS A 62 2.44 6.25 6.78
N VAL A 63 2.83 5.95 8.01
CA VAL A 63 2.14 6.39 9.23
C VAL A 63 2.49 7.85 9.48
N ILE A 64 1.44 8.68 9.44
CA ILE A 64 1.49 10.07 9.84
C ILE A 64 1.09 10.14 11.30
N VAL A 65 1.98 10.67 12.13
CA VAL A 65 1.72 10.93 13.56
C VAL A 65 1.63 12.44 13.70
N GLY A 66 0.41 12.95 13.86
CA GLY A 66 0.14 14.37 14.08
C GLY A 66 -0.47 14.61 15.45
N SER A 67 -0.55 15.88 15.85
CA SER A 67 -1.17 16.27 17.13
C SER A 67 -2.69 16.02 17.18
N LYS A 68 -3.36 16.01 16.00
CA LYS A 68 -4.81 15.82 15.88
C LYS A 68 -5.22 14.44 15.35
N VAL A 69 -4.35 13.83 14.55
CA VAL A 69 -4.67 12.59 13.85
C VAL A 69 -3.41 11.75 13.73
N THR A 70 -3.54 10.47 14.04
CA THR A 70 -2.53 9.46 13.76
C THR A 70 -3.16 8.45 12.83
N THR A 71 -2.61 8.27 11.63
CA THR A 71 -3.15 7.32 10.66
C THR A 71 -2.13 6.97 9.58
N PRO A 72 -2.11 5.73 9.09
CA PRO A 72 -1.40 5.40 7.86
C PRO A 72 -2.08 6.04 6.65
N VAL A 73 -1.24 6.62 5.79
CA VAL A 73 -1.58 7.08 4.44
C VAL A 73 -1.04 6.05 3.44
N LEU A 74 -1.92 5.60 2.56
CA LEU A 74 -1.63 4.58 1.54
C LEU A 74 -2.50 4.79 0.31
N CYS A 75 -2.20 4.05 -0.76
CA CYS A 75 -2.92 4.19 -2.02
C CYS A 75 -4.39 3.78 -1.86
N ARG A 76 -5.30 4.65 -2.29
CA ARG A 76 -6.76 4.42 -2.21
C ARG A 76 -7.34 3.60 -3.36
N GLN A 77 -6.51 3.12 -4.29
CA GLN A 77 -6.95 2.31 -5.44
C GLN A 77 -8.11 2.94 -6.23
N CYS A 78 -8.01 4.25 -6.49
CA CYS A 78 -9.06 5.03 -7.14
C CYS A 78 -9.55 4.37 -8.44
N GLU A 79 -10.83 4.54 -8.78
CA GLU A 79 -11.41 4.01 -10.02
C GLU A 79 -10.96 4.80 -11.26
N ASP A 80 -10.86 6.12 -11.12
CA ASP A 80 -10.43 7.07 -12.16
C ASP A 80 -8.90 7.07 -12.39
N LYS A 81 -8.13 6.60 -11.40
CA LYS A 81 -6.68 6.34 -11.48
C LYS A 81 -5.89 7.50 -12.10
N PRO A 82 -5.89 8.71 -11.51
CA PRO A 82 -5.16 9.85 -12.07
C PRO A 82 -3.66 9.57 -12.24
N CYS A 83 -3.07 8.73 -11.39
CA CYS A 83 -1.69 8.30 -11.54
C CYS A 83 -1.43 7.48 -12.81
N ALA A 84 -2.39 6.67 -13.26
CA ALA A 84 -2.27 5.89 -14.49
C ALA A 84 -2.40 6.79 -15.72
N MET A 85 -3.36 7.72 -15.72
CA MET A 85 -3.53 8.70 -16.81
C MET A 85 -2.28 9.57 -17.00
N ALA A 86 -1.58 9.90 -15.91
CA ALA A 86 -0.36 10.69 -15.96
C ALA A 86 0.90 9.89 -16.38
N CYS A 87 0.81 8.57 -16.56
CA CYS A 87 1.97 7.73 -16.85
C CYS A 87 2.27 7.69 -18.36
N PRO A 88 3.37 8.31 -18.84
CA PRO A 88 3.65 8.36 -20.27
C PRO A 88 4.02 7.00 -20.88
N ASN A 89 4.48 6.05 -20.06
CA ASN A 89 4.87 4.71 -20.53
C ASN A 89 3.80 3.65 -20.27
N ASN A 90 2.60 4.06 -19.84
CA ASN A 90 1.48 3.16 -19.52
C ASN A 90 1.89 2.05 -18.53
N ALA A 91 2.77 2.37 -17.59
CA ALA A 91 3.34 1.42 -16.62
C ALA A 91 2.39 1.10 -15.45
N ILE A 92 1.26 1.79 -15.33
CA ILE A 92 0.28 1.59 -14.25
C ILE A 92 -0.99 1.03 -14.86
N VAL A 93 -1.41 -0.15 -14.40
CA VAL A 93 -2.52 -0.93 -14.97
C VAL A 93 -3.53 -1.32 -13.90
N SER A 94 -4.77 -1.57 -14.30
CA SER A 94 -5.77 -2.24 -13.46
C SER A 94 -5.84 -3.71 -13.81
N GLU A 95 -5.67 -4.58 -12.82
CA GLU A 95 -5.78 -6.03 -12.94
C GLU A 95 -6.29 -6.59 -11.61
N ASP A 96 -7.21 -7.55 -11.65
CA ASP A 96 -7.78 -8.22 -10.46
C ASP A 96 -8.31 -7.26 -9.39
N GLY A 97 -9.01 -6.20 -9.83
CA GLY A 97 -9.53 -5.17 -8.93
C GLY A 97 -8.45 -4.42 -8.14
N CYS A 98 -7.21 -4.39 -8.64
CA CYS A 98 -6.09 -3.67 -8.07
C CYS A 98 -5.42 -2.81 -9.13
N VAL A 99 -5.07 -1.58 -8.77
CA VAL A 99 -4.21 -0.73 -9.60
C VAL A 99 -2.77 -1.06 -9.22
N LYS A 100 -1.92 -1.46 -10.16
CA LYS A 100 -0.53 -1.87 -9.88
C LYS A 100 0.45 -1.28 -10.89
N VAL A 101 1.72 -1.21 -10.49
CA VAL A 101 2.81 -0.71 -11.32
C VAL A 101 3.56 -1.90 -11.92
N LEU A 102 3.64 -1.94 -13.25
CA LEU A 102 4.50 -2.85 -14.00
C LEU A 102 5.93 -2.30 -13.98
N GLN A 103 6.75 -2.80 -13.05
CA GLN A 103 8.11 -2.29 -12.84
C GLN A 103 9.01 -2.42 -14.07
N ALA A 104 8.74 -3.39 -14.96
CA ALA A 104 9.42 -3.52 -16.23
C ALA A 104 9.31 -2.25 -17.09
N ARG A 105 8.14 -1.61 -17.09
CA ARG A 105 7.79 -0.43 -17.90
C ARG A 105 8.02 0.89 -17.17
N CYS A 106 8.24 0.88 -15.86
CA CYS A 106 8.45 2.13 -15.13
C CYS A 106 9.83 2.73 -15.47
N ILE A 107 9.84 4.01 -15.83
CA ILE A 107 11.07 4.79 -16.09
C ILE A 107 11.39 5.79 -14.97
N GLY A 108 10.56 5.84 -13.91
CA GLY A 108 10.79 6.74 -12.77
C GLY A 108 10.60 8.24 -13.06
N CYS A 109 9.80 8.62 -14.06
CA CYS A 109 9.56 10.02 -14.44
C CYS A 109 8.81 10.87 -13.40
N LYS A 110 8.32 10.28 -12.30
CA LYS A 110 7.62 10.95 -11.19
C LYS A 110 6.28 11.62 -11.54
N SER A 111 5.78 11.56 -12.77
CA SER A 111 4.46 12.12 -13.14
C SER A 111 3.32 11.56 -12.27
N CYS A 112 3.38 10.28 -11.95
CA CYS A 112 2.41 9.62 -11.06
C CYS A 112 2.46 10.13 -9.61
N VAL A 113 3.60 10.62 -9.13
CA VAL A 113 3.75 11.22 -7.79
C VAL A 113 3.00 12.54 -7.73
N VAL A 114 3.20 13.39 -8.74
CA VAL A 114 2.51 14.69 -8.86
C VAL A 114 1.00 14.50 -9.04
N ALA A 115 0.59 13.50 -9.83
CA ALA A 115 -0.82 13.24 -10.10
C ALA A 115 -1.59 12.59 -8.96
N CYS A 116 -0.93 12.06 -7.92
CA CYS A 116 -1.62 11.37 -6.83
C CYS A 116 -2.14 12.39 -5.80
N PRO A 117 -3.47 12.58 -5.65
CA PRO A 117 -4.02 13.57 -4.73
C PRO A 117 -3.79 13.21 -3.25
N TYR A 118 -3.42 11.96 -2.97
CA TYR A 118 -3.20 11.45 -1.61
C TYR A 118 -1.71 11.35 -1.24
N GLY A 119 -0.79 11.69 -2.15
CA GLY A 119 0.65 11.53 -1.92
C GLY A 119 1.09 10.07 -1.67
N ALA A 120 0.33 9.11 -2.19
CA ALA A 120 0.52 7.68 -1.91
C ALA A 120 1.43 6.96 -2.93
N MET A 121 2.05 7.71 -3.84
CA MET A 121 3.03 7.23 -4.82
C MET A 121 4.42 7.66 -4.35
N ALA A 122 5.38 6.74 -4.42
CA ALA A 122 6.79 7.05 -4.24
C ALA A 122 7.58 6.61 -5.47
N VAL A 123 8.75 7.22 -5.72
CA VAL A 123 9.72 6.72 -6.69
C VAL A 123 11.02 6.46 -5.94
N VAL A 124 11.53 5.25 -6.05
CA VAL A 124 12.79 4.81 -5.46
C VAL A 124 13.77 4.46 -6.57
N VAL A 125 15.05 4.51 -6.26
CA VAL A 125 16.10 3.97 -7.13
C VAL A 125 16.59 2.69 -6.47
N LYS A 126 16.60 1.59 -7.23
CA LYS A 126 17.15 0.31 -6.78
C LYS A 126 18.31 -0.08 -7.66
N GLU A 127 19.32 -0.69 -7.05
CA GLU A 127 20.31 -1.44 -7.80
C GLU A 127 19.64 -2.70 -8.35
N VAL A 128 19.90 -2.99 -9.62
CA VAL A 128 19.43 -4.16 -10.33
C VAL A 128 20.65 -4.85 -10.93
N ALA A 129 20.61 -6.18 -10.91
CA ALA A 129 21.63 -6.97 -11.58
C ALA A 129 21.72 -6.54 -13.05
N PRO A 130 22.94 -6.49 -13.63
CA PRO A 130 23.10 -6.22 -15.05
C PRO A 130 22.26 -7.21 -15.86
N ALA A 131 21.67 -6.73 -16.94
CA ALA A 131 20.94 -7.58 -17.87
C ALA A 131 21.85 -8.73 -18.35
N ALA A 132 21.28 -9.92 -18.57
CA ALA A 132 22.04 -11.13 -18.88
C ALA A 132 22.92 -11.00 -20.14
N ASP A 133 22.57 -10.07 -21.02
CA ASP A 133 23.23 -9.71 -22.27
C ASP A 133 24.20 -8.51 -22.15
N SER A 134 24.36 -7.93 -20.96
CA SER A 134 25.24 -6.77 -20.75
C SER A 134 26.71 -7.18 -20.85
N LEU A 135 27.42 -6.59 -21.82
CA LEU A 135 28.88 -6.70 -21.99
C LEU A 135 29.66 -6.26 -20.75
N PHE A 136 29.07 -5.41 -19.92
CA PHE A 136 29.66 -4.91 -18.69
C PHE A 136 28.87 -5.42 -17.48
N LYS A 137 29.52 -6.23 -16.65
CA LYS A 137 28.99 -6.73 -15.36
C LYS A 137 29.06 -5.65 -14.27
N ARG A 138 28.54 -4.45 -14.55
CA ARG A 138 28.42 -3.39 -13.55
C ARG A 138 27.00 -3.35 -13.00
N PRO A 139 26.82 -3.15 -11.69
CA PRO A 139 25.49 -2.94 -11.12
C PRO A 139 24.83 -1.73 -11.79
N GLN A 140 23.57 -1.88 -12.19
CA GLN A 140 22.80 -0.82 -12.82
C GLN A 140 21.77 -0.30 -11.82
N THR A 141 21.43 0.98 -11.91
CA THR A 141 20.34 1.55 -11.11
C THR A 141 19.08 1.67 -11.94
N LYS A 142 17.95 1.21 -11.41
CA LYS A 142 16.63 1.39 -12.01
C LYS A 142 15.71 2.15 -11.08
N ALA A 143 15.12 3.23 -11.59
CA ALA A 143 14.06 3.94 -10.89
C ALA A 143 12.74 3.17 -10.98
N GLN A 144 12.05 3.02 -9.86
CA GLN A 144 10.82 2.25 -9.72
C GLN A 144 9.77 3.07 -8.98
N ALA A 145 8.56 3.14 -9.53
CA ALA A 145 7.42 3.73 -8.84
C ALA A 145 6.79 2.70 -7.91
N LEU A 146 6.63 3.06 -6.64
CA LEU A 146 6.02 2.23 -5.61
C LEU A 146 4.66 2.79 -5.22
N LYS A 147 3.70 1.89 -5.05
CA LYS A 147 2.41 2.14 -4.41
C LYS A 147 1.88 0.84 -3.85
N CYS A 148 0.93 0.93 -2.93
CA CYS A 148 0.23 -0.26 -2.44
C CYS A 148 -0.40 -1.01 -3.63
N ASP A 149 -0.13 -2.29 -3.72
CA ASP A 149 -0.68 -3.25 -4.68
C ASP A 149 -1.52 -4.32 -3.96
N LEU A 150 -1.98 -4.00 -2.75
CA LEU A 150 -2.77 -4.88 -1.88
C LEU A 150 -2.07 -6.20 -1.52
N CYS A 151 -0.74 -6.26 -1.66
CA CYS A 151 0.04 -7.49 -1.50
C CYS A 151 -0.54 -8.64 -2.35
N ARG A 152 -0.93 -8.37 -3.60
CA ARG A 152 -1.52 -9.38 -4.52
C ARG A 152 -0.62 -10.58 -4.78
N HIS A 153 0.66 -10.50 -4.44
CA HIS A 153 1.60 -11.63 -4.46
C HIS A 153 1.42 -12.60 -3.29
N ARG A 154 0.59 -12.28 -2.29
CA ARG A 154 0.40 -13.06 -1.07
C ARG A 154 -1.05 -13.53 -0.93
N GLU A 155 -1.25 -14.82 -0.68
CA GLU A 155 -2.57 -15.43 -0.49
C GLU A 155 -3.31 -14.88 0.74
N ALA A 156 -2.60 -14.71 1.85
CA ALA A 156 -3.15 -14.09 3.08
C ALA A 156 -3.43 -12.58 2.97
N GLY A 157 -3.21 -11.98 1.78
CA GLY A 157 -3.58 -10.59 1.50
C GLY A 157 -2.64 -9.56 2.14
N PRO A 158 -3.12 -8.30 2.33
CA PRO A 158 -2.30 -7.19 2.77
C PRO A 158 -1.61 -7.43 4.12
N ALA A 159 -0.27 -7.54 4.10
CA ALA A 159 0.52 -7.74 5.32
C ALA A 159 0.26 -6.65 6.37
N CYS A 160 0.00 -5.41 5.95
CA CYS A 160 -0.31 -4.31 6.86
C CYS A 160 -1.62 -4.46 7.62
N VAL A 161 -2.62 -5.15 7.05
CA VAL A 161 -3.91 -5.42 7.71
C VAL A 161 -3.73 -6.51 8.75
N GLU A 162 -3.03 -7.58 8.39
CA GLU A 162 -2.77 -8.73 9.29
C GLU A 162 -2.00 -8.35 10.55
N VAL A 163 -0.95 -7.53 10.45
CA VAL A 163 -0.08 -7.22 11.59
C VAL A 163 -0.61 -6.09 12.49
N CYS A 164 -1.72 -5.45 12.14
CA CYS A 164 -2.19 -4.27 12.86
C CYS A 164 -2.74 -4.67 14.25
N PRO A 165 -2.06 -4.32 15.37
CA PRO A 165 -2.45 -4.82 16.69
C PRO A 165 -3.81 -4.28 17.16
N THR A 166 -4.18 -3.08 16.72
CA THR A 166 -5.46 -2.44 17.06
C THR A 166 -6.52 -2.59 15.97
N GLN A 167 -6.23 -3.37 14.92
CA GLN A 167 -7.13 -3.57 13.78
C GLN A 167 -7.61 -2.26 13.11
N ALA A 168 -6.77 -1.22 13.17
CA ALA A 168 -7.04 0.07 12.54
C ALA A 168 -7.05 0.00 11.00
N LEU A 169 -6.54 -1.07 10.40
CA LEU A 169 -6.50 -1.28 8.96
C LEU A 169 -7.43 -2.44 8.57
N ARG A 170 -8.27 -2.25 7.56
CA ARG A 170 -9.13 -3.30 7.01
C ARG A 170 -9.12 -3.29 5.49
N LEU A 171 -9.12 -4.48 4.89
CA LEU A 171 -9.33 -4.65 3.46
C LEU A 171 -10.83 -4.56 3.15
N VAL A 172 -11.18 -3.74 2.18
CA VAL A 172 -12.52 -3.62 1.63
C VAL A 172 -12.50 -4.18 0.22
N THR A 173 -13.26 -5.25 0.00
CA THR A 173 -13.53 -5.86 -1.30
C THR A 173 -14.87 -5.37 -1.85
N PRO A 174 -15.12 -5.47 -3.17
CA PRO A 174 -16.42 -5.15 -3.77
C PRO A 174 -17.59 -5.88 -3.10
N GLU A 175 -17.40 -7.16 -2.76
CA GLU A 175 -18.39 -7.97 -2.05
C GLU A 175 -18.68 -7.42 -0.65
N SER A 176 -17.63 -7.18 0.14
CA SER A 176 -17.78 -6.64 1.50
C SER A 176 -18.42 -5.24 1.49
N LEU A 177 -18.12 -4.42 0.48
CA LEU A 177 -18.71 -3.10 0.33
C LEU A 177 -20.18 -3.18 -0.03
N GLY A 178 -20.56 -4.12 -0.90
CA GLY A 178 -21.94 -4.42 -1.23
C GLY A 178 -22.75 -4.83 0.00
N GLU A 179 -22.20 -5.73 0.81
CA GLU A 179 -22.84 -6.18 2.05
C GLU A 179 -22.98 -5.06 3.08
N LEU A 180 -21.92 -4.27 3.29
CA LEU A 180 -21.95 -3.09 4.16
C LEU A 180 -23.04 -2.08 3.73
N ASN A 181 -23.18 -1.85 2.43
CA ASN A 181 -24.21 -0.96 1.91
C ASN A 181 -25.61 -1.52 2.13
N ARG A 182 -25.81 -2.82 1.89
CA ARG A 182 -27.09 -3.51 2.13
C ARG A 182 -27.50 -3.42 3.59
N GLN A 183 -26.59 -3.70 4.52
CA GLN A 183 -26.86 -3.61 5.96
C GLN A 183 -27.27 -2.20 6.38
N LYS A 184 -26.57 -1.18 5.87
CA LYS A 184 -26.92 0.23 6.14
C LYS A 184 -28.28 0.62 5.58
N GLN A 185 -28.63 0.13 4.39
CA GLN A 185 -29.94 0.36 3.79
C GLN A 185 -31.06 -0.25 4.64
N LEU A 186 -30.89 -1.48 5.11
CA LEU A 186 -31.85 -2.16 5.99
C LEU A 186 -32.00 -1.42 7.33
N ALA A 187 -30.89 -1.09 7.99
CA ALA A 187 -30.92 -0.34 9.25
C ALA A 187 -31.60 1.04 9.09
N SER A 188 -31.38 1.72 7.97
CA SER A 188 -32.03 3.00 7.68
C SER A 188 -33.54 2.83 7.46
N ALA A 189 -33.95 1.79 6.74
CA ALA A 189 -35.36 1.47 6.53
C ALA A 189 -36.08 1.15 7.85
N GLU A 190 -35.45 0.36 8.72
CA GLU A 190 -35.96 0.03 10.05
C GLU A 190 -36.08 1.27 10.94
N ALA A 191 -35.07 2.13 10.95
CA ALA A 191 -35.08 3.38 11.71
C ALA A 191 -36.20 4.33 11.24
N MET A 192 -36.39 4.47 9.92
CA MET A 192 -37.50 5.26 9.38
C MET A 192 -38.87 4.68 9.79
N ALA A 193 -39.03 3.36 9.70
CA ALA A 193 -40.27 2.70 10.11
C ALA A 193 -40.53 2.79 11.62
N ALA A 194 -39.49 2.88 12.46
CA ALA A 194 -39.60 3.11 13.89
C ALA A 194 -40.00 4.56 14.20
N CYS A 195 -39.40 5.54 13.53
CA CYS A 195 -39.75 6.95 13.67
C CYS A 195 -41.22 7.23 13.30
N GLN A 196 -41.74 6.59 12.24
CA GLN A 196 -43.14 6.74 11.83
C GLN A 196 -44.14 6.10 12.80
N ARG A 197 -43.69 5.17 13.66
CA ARG A 197 -44.53 4.47 14.64
C ARG A 197 -44.52 5.12 16.03
N GLN A 198 -43.74 6.17 16.24
CA GLN A 198 -43.80 6.92 17.49
C GLN A 198 -45.12 7.70 17.56
N PRO A 199 -46.00 7.44 18.55
CA PRO A 199 -47.20 8.21 18.70
C PRO A 199 -46.81 9.65 18.98
N VAL A 200 -47.36 10.58 18.19
CA VAL A 200 -47.36 12.01 18.50
C VAL A 200 -48.02 12.12 19.87
N SER A 201 -47.23 12.24 20.93
CA SER A 201 -47.76 12.50 22.26
C SER A 201 -48.47 13.84 22.16
N ALA A 202 -49.78 13.81 22.35
CA ALA A 202 -50.65 14.97 22.38
C ALA A 202 -50.03 16.03 23.31
N GLN A 203 -49.50 17.09 22.72
CA GLN A 203 -49.26 18.33 23.44
C GLN A 203 -50.65 18.91 23.70
N GLY A 204 -51.08 18.79 24.96
CA GLY A 204 -52.29 19.40 25.48
C GLY A 204 -52.18 20.90 25.63
#